data_AF-A0AA39HIS0-F1
#
_entry.id   AF-A0AA39HIS0-F1
#
_cell.length_a   1.000
_cell.length_b   1.000
_cell.length_c   1.000
_cell.angle_alpha   90.00
_cell.angle_beta   90.00
_cell.angle_gamma   90.00
#
_symmetry.space_group_name_H-M   'P 1'
#
loop_
_entity.id
_entity.type
_entity.pdbx_description
1 polymer ?
#
loop_
_entity_poly.entity_id
_entity_poly.type
_entity_poly.pdbx_seq_one_letter_code
_entity_poly.pdbx_strand_id
1 'polypeptide(L)'
;MRAEWLQDKVLKCPAYGEDFSTIYKIQCPMVTLRFTEAEMMALRLVNFWNPGSIGLTVPTVSLVKKATEKVIGELFTWYKDNGVADAATRMGNVLLLLLEHIPNHMKNLYEAVKLIPTFGVMYEWDSFMTDLLKT
;
A
#
# COMPACT_ATOMS: atom_id res chain seq x y z
N MET A 1 -12.74 -1.06 -30.83
CA MET A 1 -13.79 -0.09 -30.49
C MET A 1 -14.52 -0.53 -29.20
N ARG A 2 -13.82 -0.60 -28.07
CA ARG A 2 -14.38 -1.09 -26.78
C ARG A 2 -13.64 -0.55 -25.54
N ALA A 3 -12.89 0.54 -25.70
CA ALA A 3 -12.09 1.14 -24.63
C ALA A 3 -12.63 2.52 -24.17
N GLU A 4 -13.46 3.17 -24.98
CA GLU A 4 -13.91 4.55 -24.73
C GLU A 4 -15.08 4.65 -23.74
N TRP A 5 -15.84 3.57 -23.53
CA TRP A 5 -17.05 3.59 -22.68
C TRP A 5 -16.81 3.44 -21.17
N LEU A 6 -15.57 3.20 -20.73
CA LEU A 6 -15.23 3.08 -19.31
C LEU A 6 -14.62 4.36 -18.71
N GLN A 7 -14.26 5.35 -19.53
CA GLN A 7 -13.71 6.62 -19.05
C GLN A 7 -14.80 7.60 -18.57
N ASP A 8 -16.04 7.45 -19.02
CA ASP A 8 -17.12 8.43 -18.82
C ASP A 8 -17.99 8.23 -17.56
N LYS A 9 -17.60 7.32 -16.66
CA LYS A 9 -18.29 7.12 -15.38
C LYS A 9 -17.32 7.20 -14.19
N VAL A 10 -16.46 8.22 -14.18
CA VAL A 10 -15.83 8.64 -12.93
C VAL A 10 -16.96 9.11 -12.01
N LEU A 11 -17.32 8.27 -11.04
CA LEU A 11 -18.22 8.59 -9.94
C LEU A 11 -17.67 9.83 -9.20
N LYS A 12 -18.16 11.02 -9.57
CA LYS A 12 -17.96 12.23 -8.79
C LYS A 12 -18.87 12.16 -7.57
N CYS A 13 -18.41 11.53 -6.49
CA CYS A 13 -19.08 11.63 -5.19
C CYS A 13 -18.59 12.91 -4.49
N PRO A 14 -19.48 13.87 -4.15
CA PRO A 14 -19.08 15.13 -3.50
C PRO A 14 -18.39 14.94 -2.14
N ALA A 15 -18.55 13.78 -1.50
CA ALA A 15 -17.95 13.47 -0.20
C ALA A 15 -16.43 13.16 -0.25
N TYR A 16 -15.86 12.91 -1.44
CA TYR A 16 -14.49 12.42 -1.61
C TYR A 16 -13.57 13.35 -2.42
N GLY A 17 -14.06 14.52 -2.85
CA GLY A 17 -13.30 15.38 -3.76
C GLY A 17 -13.04 14.72 -5.13
N GLU A 18 -12.32 15.40 -6.02
CA GLU A 18 -12.15 15.00 -7.43
C GLU A 18 -11.36 13.69 -7.68
N ASP A 19 -10.93 12.96 -6.64
CA ASP A 19 -9.81 12.03 -6.77
C ASP A 19 -10.09 10.55 -6.42
N PHE A 20 -11.24 10.02 -6.87
CA PHE A 20 -11.38 8.55 -7.03
C PHE A 20 -10.40 7.98 -8.07
N SER A 21 -9.78 8.84 -8.89
CA SER A 21 -8.76 8.47 -9.87
C SER A 21 -7.58 7.72 -9.24
N THR A 22 -7.24 8.03 -7.99
CA THR A 22 -6.08 7.44 -7.31
C THR A 22 -6.29 5.96 -6.96
N ILE A 23 -7.52 5.50 -6.71
CA ILE A 23 -7.81 4.06 -6.58
C ILE A 23 -7.59 3.35 -7.91
N TYR A 24 -8.03 3.94 -9.03
CA TYR A 24 -7.81 3.37 -10.35
C TYR A 24 -6.32 3.29 -10.72
N LYS A 25 -5.50 4.26 -10.27
CA LYS A 25 -4.03 4.22 -10.43
C LYS A 25 -3.38 3.04 -9.70
N ILE A 26 -4.02 2.49 -8.67
CA ILE A 26 -3.56 1.27 -7.99
C ILE A 26 -4.17 0.02 -8.65
N GLN A 27 -5.48 0.04 -8.88
CA GLN A 27 -6.23 -1.12 -9.34
C GLN A 27 -5.85 -1.52 -10.77
N CYS A 28 -5.67 -0.57 -11.69
CA CYS A 28 -5.33 -0.86 -13.08
C CYS A 28 -3.99 -1.61 -13.21
N PRO A 29 -2.89 -1.15 -12.59
CA PRO A 29 -1.65 -1.92 -12.55
C PRO A 29 -1.80 -3.30 -11.90
N MET A 30 -2.53 -3.42 -10.79
CA MET A 30 -2.74 -4.71 -10.14
C MET A 30 -3.47 -5.71 -11.07
N VAL A 31 -4.53 -5.28 -11.75
CA VAL A 31 -5.24 -6.12 -12.71
C VAL A 31 -4.34 -6.48 -13.91
N THR A 32 -3.61 -5.50 -14.43
CA THR A 32 -2.72 -5.68 -15.60
C THR A 32 -1.59 -6.66 -15.30
N LEU A 33 -1.02 -6.56 -14.10
CA LEU A 33 0.00 -7.48 -13.62
C LEU A 33 -0.58 -8.86 -13.26
N ARG A 34 -1.90 -9.03 -13.14
CA ARG A 34 -2.49 -10.23 -12.51
C ARG A 34 -1.88 -10.44 -11.12
N PHE A 35 -2.04 -9.41 -10.30
CA PHE A 35 -1.46 -9.34 -8.97
C PHE A 35 -1.85 -10.56 -8.12
N THR A 36 -0.87 -11.16 -7.46
CA THR A 36 -1.09 -12.39 -6.68
C THR A 36 -1.25 -12.10 -5.19
N GLU A 37 -1.77 -13.09 -4.45
CA GLU A 37 -1.86 -13.01 -3.00
C GLU A 37 -0.48 -12.89 -2.33
N ALA A 38 0.53 -13.60 -2.86
CA ALA A 38 1.90 -13.52 -2.37
C ALA A 38 2.48 -12.11 -2.55
N GLU A 39 2.24 -11.49 -3.69
CA GLU A 39 2.63 -10.10 -3.95
C GLU A 39 1.89 -9.14 -3.00
N MET A 40 0.60 -9.39 -2.71
CA MET A 40 -0.18 -8.58 -1.76
C MET A 40 0.33 -8.69 -0.33
N MET A 41 0.66 -9.89 0.13
CA MET A 41 1.25 -10.09 1.45
C MET A 41 2.61 -9.40 1.57
N ALA A 42 3.47 -9.57 0.57
CA ALA A 42 4.78 -8.92 0.55
C ALA A 42 4.65 -7.39 0.55
N LEU A 43 3.76 -6.82 -0.26
CA LEU A 43 3.50 -5.38 -0.27
C LEU A 43 3.03 -4.85 1.09
N ARG A 44 2.11 -5.54 1.76
CA ARG A 44 1.64 -5.16 3.09
C ARG A 44 2.77 -5.13 4.11
N LEU A 45 3.64 -6.14 4.08
CA LEU A 45 4.77 -6.25 4.98
C LEU A 45 5.84 -5.19 4.70
N VAL A 46 6.17 -4.93 3.43
CA VAL A 46 7.12 -3.85 3.07
C VAL A 46 6.57 -2.49 3.52
N ASN A 47 5.28 -2.23 3.33
CA ASN A 47 4.66 -0.99 3.79
C ASN A 47 4.66 -0.87 5.33
N PHE A 48 4.37 -1.96 6.03
CA PHE A 48 4.40 -2.01 7.50
C PHE A 48 5.81 -1.72 8.05
N TRP A 49 6.84 -2.32 7.44
CA TRP A 49 8.24 -2.09 7.77
C TRP A 49 8.83 -0.85 7.08
N ASN A 50 8.01 0.11 6.67
CA ASN A 50 8.48 1.39 6.13
C ASN A 50 7.86 2.61 6.86
N PRO A 51 8.29 2.90 8.09
CA PRO A 51 7.71 3.97 8.91
C PRO A 51 8.21 5.39 8.54
N GLY A 52 8.89 5.57 7.40
CA GLY A 52 9.34 6.90 6.98
C GLY A 52 10.42 7.53 7.88
N SER A 53 11.10 6.72 8.71
CA SER A 53 12.18 7.12 9.64
C SER A 53 11.75 7.97 10.86
N ILE A 54 10.46 8.27 11.03
CA ILE A 54 9.98 9.14 12.11
C ILE A 54 9.84 8.32 13.40
N GLY A 55 10.42 8.81 14.49
CA GLY A 55 10.20 8.25 15.84
C GLY A 55 10.92 6.93 16.16
N LEU A 56 11.79 6.43 15.28
CA LEU A 56 12.54 5.19 15.51
C LEU A 56 13.93 5.42 16.13
N THR A 57 14.31 4.53 17.03
CA THR A 57 15.71 4.46 17.52
C THR A 57 16.63 3.85 16.46
N VAL A 58 17.93 4.17 16.52
CA VAL A 58 18.94 3.62 15.59
C VAL A 58 18.92 2.07 15.51
N PRO A 59 18.85 1.32 16.64
CA PRO A 59 18.69 -0.13 16.59
C PRO A 59 17.41 -0.58 15.87
N THR A 60 16.28 0.10 16.11
CA THR A 60 15.00 -0.23 15.48
C THR A 60 15.03 0.02 13.98
N VAL A 61 15.66 1.10 13.51
CA VAL A 61 15.86 1.37 12.07
C VAL A 61 16.59 0.21 11.39
N SER A 62 17.64 -0.33 12.03
CA SER A 62 18.36 -1.48 11.49
C SER A 62 17.50 -2.74 11.43
N LEU A 63 16.68 -3.00 12.46
CA LEU A 63 15.76 -4.14 12.49
C LEU A 63 14.70 -4.04 11.38
N VAL A 64 14.08 -2.88 11.25
CA VAL A 64 13.07 -2.59 10.23
C VAL A 64 13.65 -2.79 8.83
N LYS A 65 14.87 -2.29 8.57
CA LYS A 65 15.56 -2.50 7.30
C LYS A 65 15.78 -3.98 7.00
N LYS A 66 16.28 -4.75 7.97
CA LYS A 66 16.50 -6.20 7.81
C LYS A 66 15.19 -6.97 7.55
N ALA A 67 14.11 -6.57 8.23
CA ALA A 67 12.79 -7.17 8.01
C ALA A 67 12.29 -6.91 6.58
N THR A 68 12.42 -5.67 6.08
CA THR A 68 12.07 -5.32 4.70
C THR A 68 12.92 -6.10 3.68
N GLU A 69 14.24 -6.19 3.88
CA GLU A 69 15.14 -6.97 3.03
C GLU A 69 14.75 -8.45 2.98
N LYS A 70 14.37 -9.02 4.12
CA LYS A 70 13.90 -10.41 4.21
C LYS A 70 12.63 -10.63 3.39
N VAL A 71 11.63 -9.75 3.52
CA VAL A 71 10.37 -9.83 2.76
C VAL A 71 10.63 -9.77 1.26
N ILE A 72 11.51 -8.86 0.81
CA ILE A 72 11.91 -8.74 -0.60
C ILE A 72 12.60 -10.03 -1.08
N GLY A 73 13.50 -10.60 -0.27
CA GLY A 73 14.18 -11.86 -0.58
C GLY A 73 13.23 -13.06 -0.67
N GLU A 74 12.26 -13.15 0.24
CA GLU A 74 11.22 -14.18 0.22
C GLU A 74 10.32 -14.08 -1.01
N LEU A 75 9.87 -12.87 -1.37
CA LEU A 75 9.08 -12.67 -2.58
C LEU A 75 9.88 -13.04 -3.85
N PHE A 76 11.15 -12.66 -3.91
CA PHE A 76 12.02 -13.01 -5.03
C PHE A 76 12.24 -14.52 -5.15
N THR A 77 12.38 -15.22 -4.01
CA THR A 77 12.47 -16.68 -3.98
C THR A 77 11.16 -17.31 -4.44
N TRP A 78 10.03 -16.81 -3.96
CA TRP A 78 8.70 -17.26 -4.39
C TRP A 78 8.50 -17.13 -5.91
N TYR A 79 8.97 -16.04 -6.53
CA TYR A 79 8.93 -15.91 -7.99
C TYR A 79 9.70 -17.00 -8.72
N LYS A 80 10.89 -17.38 -8.23
CA LYS A 80 11.68 -18.46 -8.82
C LYS A 80 10.96 -19.80 -8.69
N ASP A 81 10.43 -20.08 -7.51
CA ASP A 81 9.75 -21.34 -7.21
C ASP A 81 8.45 -21.51 -8.01
N ASN A 82 7.82 -20.40 -8.40
CA ASN A 82 6.57 -20.38 -9.18
C ASN A 82 6.79 -20.14 -10.68
N GLY A 83 8.04 -20.21 -11.18
CA GLY A 83 8.34 -20.15 -12.62
C GLY A 83 8.12 -18.79 -13.27
N VAL A 84 8.21 -17.69 -12.51
CA VAL A 84 8.12 -16.34 -13.07
C VAL A 84 9.39 -16.03 -13.86
N ALA A 85 9.25 -15.94 -15.19
CA ALA A 85 10.38 -15.84 -16.12
C ALA A 85 11.31 -14.63 -15.86
N ASP A 86 10.75 -13.47 -15.49
CA ASP A 86 11.50 -12.27 -15.16
C ASP A 86 11.14 -11.77 -13.76
N ALA A 87 11.65 -12.48 -12.75
CA ALA A 87 11.41 -12.19 -11.35
C ALA A 87 11.88 -10.79 -10.93
N ALA A 88 12.99 -10.28 -11.50
CA ALA A 88 13.56 -8.99 -11.13
C ALA A 88 12.69 -7.84 -11.62
N THR A 89 12.31 -7.85 -12.90
CA THR A 89 11.41 -6.83 -13.46
C THR A 89 10.02 -6.92 -12.83
N ARG A 90 9.52 -8.14 -12.59
CA ARG A 90 8.25 -8.35 -11.88
C ARG A 90 8.27 -7.69 -10.49
N MET A 91 9.32 -7.96 -9.71
CA MET A 91 9.50 -7.37 -8.38
C MET A 91 9.55 -5.85 -8.44
N GLY A 92 10.31 -5.28 -9.38
CA GLY A 92 10.36 -3.83 -9.59
C GLY A 92 8.98 -3.23 -9.85
N ASN A 93 8.22 -3.82 -10.78
CA ASN A 93 6.87 -3.38 -11.11
C ASN A 93 5.90 -3.44 -9.91
N VAL A 94 6.02 -4.49 -9.08
CA VAL A 94 5.23 -4.62 -7.85
C VAL A 94 5.61 -3.55 -6.82
N LEU A 95 6.90 -3.32 -6.59
CA LEU A 95 7.37 -2.36 -5.60
C LEU A 95 7.10 -0.89 -6.01
N LEU A 96 7.01 -0.57 -7.30
CA LEU A 96 6.62 0.76 -7.76
C LEU A 96 5.22 1.17 -7.27
N LEU A 97 4.31 0.21 -7.06
CA LEU A 97 2.99 0.47 -6.47
C LEU A 97 3.09 1.09 -5.07
N LEU A 98 4.12 0.73 -4.29
CA LEU A 98 4.39 1.30 -2.97
C LEU A 98 4.98 2.70 -3.01
N LEU A 99 5.72 3.04 -4.06
CA LEU A 99 6.45 4.30 -4.12
C LEU A 99 5.54 5.45 -4.55
N GLU A 100 4.64 5.22 -5.51
CA GLU A 100 3.90 6.31 -6.13
C GLU A 100 2.43 6.40 -5.72
N HIS A 101 1.76 5.27 -5.49
CA HIS A 101 0.29 5.26 -5.45
C HIS A 101 -0.27 4.97 -4.05
N ILE A 102 0.28 3.97 -3.34
CA ILE A 102 -0.23 3.58 -2.02
C ILE A 102 -0.08 4.69 -0.97
N PRO A 103 1.07 5.38 -0.79
CA PRO A 103 1.20 6.43 0.21
C PRO A 103 0.28 7.63 -0.06
N ASN A 104 0.14 8.02 -1.34
CA ASN A 104 -0.76 9.10 -1.75
C ASN A 104 -2.22 8.73 -1.51
N HIS A 105 -2.62 7.50 -1.81
CA HIS A 105 -3.95 7.01 -1.52
C HIS A 105 -4.24 6.99 -0.01
N MET A 106 -3.30 6.48 0.80
CA MET A 106 -3.40 6.46 2.26
C MET A 106 -3.52 7.87 2.85
N LYS A 107 -2.74 8.83 2.33
CA LYS A 107 -2.84 10.24 2.72
C LYS A 107 -4.23 10.80 2.39
N ASN A 108 -4.73 10.59 1.17
CA ASN A 108 -6.06 11.06 0.76
C ASN A 108 -7.17 10.44 1.62
N LEU A 109 -7.07 9.14 1.93
CA LEU A 109 -7.99 8.46 2.83
C LEU A 109 -7.92 9.04 4.25
N TYR A 110 -6.73 9.30 4.77
CA TYR A 110 -6.55 9.89 6.09
C TYR A 110 -7.20 11.28 6.18
N GLU A 111 -7.00 12.14 5.18
CA GLU A 111 -7.66 13.44 5.13
C GLU A 111 -9.18 13.33 4.98
N ALA A 112 -9.69 12.38 4.18
CA ALA A 112 -11.12 12.14 4.06
C ALA A 112 -11.74 11.63 5.37
N VAL A 113 -11.05 10.75 6.10
CA VAL A 113 -11.52 10.21 7.39
C VAL A 113 -11.62 11.30 8.45
N LYS A 114 -10.72 12.29 8.47
CA LYS A 114 -10.82 13.45 9.39
C LYS A 114 -12.11 14.26 9.21
N LEU A 115 -12.68 14.26 8.01
CA LEU A 115 -13.94 14.97 7.71
C LEU A 115 -15.17 14.25 8.28
N ILE A 116 -15.04 12.98 8.66
CA ILE A 116 -16.12 12.23 9.30
C ILE A 116 -16.17 12.64 10.78
N PRO A 117 -17.26 13.25 11.27
CA PRO A 117 -17.32 13.82 12.62
C PRO A 117 -17.02 12.83 13.75
N THR A 118 -17.40 11.57 13.57
CA THR A 118 -17.13 10.47 14.51
C THR A 118 -15.66 10.06 14.56
N PHE A 119 -14.90 10.27 13.48
CA PHE A 119 -13.47 9.98 13.41
C PHE A 119 -12.60 11.23 13.66
N GLY A 120 -13.18 12.43 13.68
CA GLY A 120 -12.49 13.66 14.08
C GLY A 120 -12.10 13.72 15.57
N VAL A 121 -12.75 12.91 16.42
CA VAL A 121 -12.41 12.74 17.86
C VAL A 121 -11.39 11.62 18.12
N MET A 122 -10.85 11.01 17.06
CA MET A 122 -10.04 9.79 17.14
C MET A 122 -8.57 10.03 17.52
N TYR A 123 -8.31 11.00 18.41
CA TYR A 123 -7.07 11.10 19.18
C TYR A 123 -6.77 9.82 19.99
N GLU A 124 -7.76 8.94 20.13
CA GLU A 124 -7.67 7.64 20.78
C GLU A 124 -6.99 6.54 19.94
N TRP A 125 -6.64 6.76 18.66
CA TRP A 125 -5.92 5.74 17.86
C TRP A 125 -4.64 5.26 18.54
N ASP A 126 -3.85 6.17 19.10
CA ASP A 126 -2.61 5.82 19.79
C ASP A 126 -2.92 5.02 21.07
N SER A 127 -4.02 5.34 21.77
CA SER A 127 -4.49 4.59 22.94
C SER A 127 -4.95 3.18 22.56
N PHE A 128 -5.75 3.06 21.51
CA PHE A 128 -6.21 1.77 20.99
C PHE A 128 -5.05 0.90 20.52
N MET A 129 -4.12 1.45 19.74
CA MET A 129 -2.94 0.71 19.28
C MET A 129 -2.05 0.30 20.45
N THR A 130 -1.92 1.17 21.47
CA THR A 130 -1.20 0.85 22.70
C THR A 130 -1.87 -0.30 23.45
N ASP A 131 -3.19 -0.36 23.51
CA ASP A 131 -3.91 -1.45 24.17
C ASP A 131 -3.88 -2.74 23.35
N LEU A 132 -4.01 -2.65 22.02
CA LEU A 132 -3.90 -3.78 21.09
C LEU A 132 -2.50 -4.44 21.13
N LEU A 133 -1.45 -3.65 21.32
CA LEU A 133 -0.06 -4.15 21.34
C LEU A 133 0.40 -4.63 22.73
N LYS A 134 -0.41 -4.43 23.79
CA LYS A 134 -0.14 -4.95 25.14
C LYS A 134 -0.57 -6.42 25.30
N THR A 135 -1.49 -6.90 24.48
CA THR A 135 -1.90 -8.31 24.38
C THR A 135 -0.89 -9.15 23.62
#